data_AF-A0A6B3H3M0-F1
#
_entry.id   AF-A0A6B3H3M0-F1
#
_cell.length_a   1.000
_cell.length_b   1.000
_cell.length_c   1.000
_cell.angle_alpha   90.00
_cell.angle_beta   90.00
_cell.angle_gamma   90.00
#
_symmetry.space_group_name_H-M   'P 1'
#
loop_
_entity.id
_entity.type
_entity.pdbx_description
1 polymer ?
#
loop_
_entity_poly.entity_id
_entity_poly.type
_entity_poly.pdbx_seq_one_letter_code
_entity_poly.pdbx_strand_id
1 'polypeptide(L)'
;MRSHLLNNTTAEQYRRTVTAGVERVAAKIAATDRPFSGVGVDELSPVVDAIDLDRPLGDATAALDELGEVYLRDAVYFHHPRYLGHLNCPVVIP
;
A
#
# COMPACT_ATOMS: atom_id res chain seq x y z
N MET A 1 14.93 -0.30 25.74
CA MET A 1 15.30 -1.08 24.53
C MET A 1 14.51 -0.48 23.36
N ARG A 2 15.14 -0.15 22.22
CA ARG A 2 14.45 0.50 21.09
C ARG A 2 13.61 -0.55 20.34
N SER A 3 12.31 -0.62 20.61
CA SER A 3 11.37 -1.63 20.05
C SER A 3 11.17 -1.54 18.53
N HIS A 4 11.59 -0.43 17.92
CA HIS A 4 11.47 -0.16 16.49
C HIS A 4 12.70 -0.56 15.66
N LEU A 5 13.79 -1.01 16.29
CA LEU A 5 14.97 -1.48 15.56
C LEU A 5 14.86 -2.98 15.28
N LEU A 6 15.15 -3.40 14.04
CA LEU A 6 15.23 -4.81 13.67
C LEU A 6 16.44 -5.46 14.38
N ASN A 7 16.18 -6.49 15.19
CA ASN A 7 17.17 -7.32 15.84
C ASN A 7 16.52 -8.67 16.25
N ASN A 8 17.28 -9.54 16.90
CA ASN A 8 16.82 -10.86 17.34
C ASN A 8 15.57 -10.81 18.26
N THR A 9 15.38 -9.75 19.04
CA THR A 9 14.22 -9.60 19.93
C THR A 9 12.98 -9.03 19.24
N THR A 10 13.11 -8.44 18.05
CA THR A 10 12.00 -7.83 17.28
C THR A 10 11.65 -8.60 16.01
N ALA A 11 12.32 -9.72 15.73
CA ALA A 11 12.13 -10.52 14.53
C ALA A 11 10.68 -10.99 14.32
N GLU A 12 9.96 -11.35 15.40
CA GLU A 12 8.56 -11.77 15.30
C GLU A 12 7.63 -10.59 14.98
N GLN A 13 7.90 -9.40 15.50
CA GLN A 13 7.16 -8.19 15.14
C GLN A 13 7.37 -7.83 13.66
N TYR A 14 8.61 -7.95 13.17
CA TYR A 14 8.92 -7.78 11.75
C TYR A 14 8.12 -8.76 10.88
N ARG A 15 8.15 -10.07 11.22
CA ARG A 15 7.42 -11.10 10.48
C ARG A 15 5.93 -10.77 10.38
N ARG A 16 5.29 -10.43 11.51
CA ARG A 16 3.87 -10.06 11.55
C ARG A 16 3.57 -8.84 10.68
N THR A 17 4.39 -7.80 10.78
CA THR A 17 4.21 -6.56 10.04
C THR A 17 4.32 -6.78 8.53
N VAL A 18 5.32 -7.55 8.08
CA VAL A 18 5.49 -7.88 6.66
C VAL A 18 4.35 -8.76 6.15
N THR A 19 3.95 -9.79 6.90
CA THR A 19 2.82 -10.65 6.53
C THR A 19 1.54 -9.82 6.37
N ALA A 20 1.25 -8.90 7.30
CA ALA A 20 0.09 -8.02 7.22
C ALA A 20 0.08 -7.11 5.98
N GLY A 21 1.26 -6.65 5.53
CA GLY A 21 1.40 -5.89 4.29
C GLY A 21 1.18 -6.77 3.04
N VAL A 22 1.77 -7.97 3.02
CA VAL A 22 1.60 -8.94 1.93
C VAL A 22 0.14 -9.32 1.75
N GLU A 23 -0.58 -9.60 2.84
CA GLU A 23 -2.01 -9.97 2.80
C GLU A 23 -2.87 -8.86 2.17
N ARG A 24 -2.64 -7.60 2.54
CA ARG A 24 -3.37 -6.45 1.96
C ARG A 24 -3.08 -6.27 0.47
N VAL A 25 -1.81 -6.33 0.07
CA VAL A 25 -1.43 -6.20 -1.34
C VAL A 25 -2.00 -7.36 -2.17
N ALA A 26 -1.91 -8.59 -1.67
CA ALA A 26 -2.45 -9.77 -2.34
C ALA A 26 -3.97 -9.68 -2.49
N ALA A 27 -4.70 -9.29 -1.43
CA ALA A 27 -6.14 -9.10 -1.47
C ALA A 27 -6.53 -8.01 -2.48
N LYS A 28 -5.80 -6.90 -2.50
CA LYS A 28 -6.07 -5.80 -3.44
C LYS A 28 -5.81 -6.21 -4.89
N ILE A 29 -4.70 -6.90 -5.19
CA ILE A 29 -4.42 -7.44 -6.53
C ILE A 29 -5.54 -8.40 -6.96
N ALA A 30 -5.94 -9.33 -6.09
CA ALA A 30 -6.98 -10.29 -6.39
C ALA A 30 -8.35 -9.65 -6.67
N ALA A 31 -8.65 -8.51 -6.03
CA ALA A 31 -9.90 -7.77 -6.21
C ALA A 31 -9.84 -6.70 -7.31
N THR A 32 -8.71 -6.51 -8.00
CA THR A 32 -8.55 -5.45 -9.01
C THR A 32 -9.26 -5.83 -10.32
N ASP A 33 -10.37 -5.14 -10.62
CA ASP A 33 -11.23 -5.38 -11.79
C ASP A 33 -11.05 -4.35 -12.93
N ARG A 34 -10.28 -3.29 -12.67
CA ARG A 34 -9.92 -2.24 -13.63
C ARG A 34 -8.51 -1.71 -13.33
N PRO A 35 -7.79 -1.18 -14.34
CA PRO A 35 -6.40 -0.76 -14.15
C PRO A 35 -6.24 0.54 -13.36
N PHE A 36 -7.30 1.33 -13.20
CA PHE A 36 -7.31 2.59 -12.46
C PHE A 36 -8.74 2.92 -12.05
N SER A 37 -8.93 3.58 -10.89
CA SER A 37 -10.25 3.99 -10.40
C SER A 37 -10.90 5.08 -11.26
N GLY A 38 -10.08 5.93 -11.89
CA GLY A 38 -10.53 7.11 -12.62
C GLY A 38 -10.53 8.40 -11.77
N VAL A 39 -10.08 8.35 -10.52
CA VAL A 39 -10.04 9.51 -9.61
C VAL A 39 -9.24 10.67 -10.20
N GLY A 40 -9.76 11.89 -10.07
CA GLY A 40 -9.05 13.10 -10.48
C GLY A 40 -8.09 13.60 -9.40
N VAL A 41 -7.14 14.46 -9.80
CA VAL A 41 -6.21 15.11 -8.84
C VAL A 41 -6.98 15.92 -7.80
N ASP A 42 -7.97 16.70 -8.21
CA ASP A 42 -8.77 17.53 -7.30
C ASP A 42 -9.51 16.72 -6.22
N GLU A 43 -9.85 15.46 -6.52
CA GLU A 43 -10.50 14.55 -5.58
C GLU A 43 -9.49 13.81 -4.69
N LEU A 44 -8.30 13.48 -5.22
CA LEU A 44 -7.27 12.75 -4.47
C LEU A 44 -6.42 13.66 -3.58
N SER A 45 -6.14 14.90 -3.99
CA SER A 45 -5.30 15.85 -3.26
C SER A 45 -5.73 16.03 -1.79
N PRO A 46 -7.02 16.28 -1.48
CA PRO A 46 -7.45 16.44 -0.09
C PRO A 46 -7.21 15.20 0.79
N VAL A 47 -7.23 14.00 0.21
CA VAL A 47 -6.98 12.75 0.94
C VAL A 47 -5.52 12.64 1.35
N VAL A 48 -4.61 13.03 0.46
CA VAL A 48 -3.17 13.02 0.72
C VAL A 48 -2.76 14.20 1.62
N ASP A 49 -3.33 15.38 1.41
CA ASP A 49 -3.04 16.59 2.19
C ASP A 49 -3.48 16.48 3.66
N ALA A 50 -4.41 15.56 3.96
CA ALA A 50 -4.87 15.29 5.32
C ALA A 50 -3.86 14.49 6.17
N ILE A 51 -2.78 13.98 5.58
CA ILE A 51 -1.76 13.19 6.29
C ILE A 51 -0.91 14.11 7.17
N ASP A 52 -1.03 13.95 8.49
CA ASP A 52 -0.24 14.69 9.48
C ASP A 52 0.95 13.84 9.96
N LEU A 53 2.13 14.07 9.37
CA LEU A 53 3.35 13.35 9.73
C LEU A 53 3.94 13.76 11.10
N ASP A 54 3.52 14.90 11.67
CA ASP A 54 3.90 15.32 13.02
C ASP A 54 3.06 14.60 14.08
N ARG A 55 1.95 13.97 13.67
CA ARG A 55 1.07 13.14 14.50
C ARG A 55 0.96 11.73 13.92
N PRO A 56 2.06 10.96 13.95
CA PRO A 56 2.11 9.66 13.31
C PRO A 56 1.10 8.70 13.93
N LEU A 57 0.65 7.77 13.09
CA LEU A 57 -0.22 6.68 13.51
C LEU A 57 0.48 5.80 14.55
N GLY A 58 -0.31 5.23 15.46
CA GLY A 58 0.20 4.55 16.65
C GLY A 58 0.90 3.22 16.38
N ASP A 59 0.56 2.55 15.28
CA ASP A 59 1.15 1.26 14.91
C ASP A 59 1.16 1.03 13.39
N ALA A 60 1.84 -0.05 12.99
CA ALA A 60 1.99 -0.42 11.58
C ALA A 60 0.68 -0.90 10.93
N THR A 61 -0.27 -1.42 11.71
CA THR A 61 -1.57 -1.85 11.17
C THR A 61 -2.36 -0.61 10.73
N ALA A 62 -2.43 0.41 11.58
CA ALA A 62 -3.06 1.68 11.25
C ALA A 62 -2.43 2.33 10.02
N ALA A 63 -1.09 2.31 9.92
CA ALA A 63 -0.39 2.83 8.75
C ALA A 63 -0.69 2.03 7.46
N LEU A 64 -0.80 0.70 7.56
CA LEU A 64 -1.18 -0.14 6.43
C LEU A 64 -2.64 0.06 5.99
N ASP A 65 -3.53 0.38 6.94
CA ASP A 65 -4.93 0.70 6.65
C ASP A 65 -5.05 2.07 5.96
N GLU A 66 -4.32 3.09 6.45
CA GLU A 66 -4.22 4.39 5.78
C GLU A 66 -3.62 4.25 4.37
N LEU A 67 -2.55 3.45 4.20
CA LEU A 67 -1.96 3.15 2.89
C LEU A 67 -2.99 2.55 1.91
N GLY A 68 -3.95 1.79 2.44
CA GLY A 68 -5.10 1.27 1.69
C GLY A 68 -5.89 2.38 1.01
N GLU A 69 -6.22 3.44 1.75
CA GLU A 69 -7.05 4.55 1.28
C GLU A 69 -6.27 5.58 0.46
N VAL A 70 -5.06 5.97 0.91
CA VAL A 70 -4.31 7.08 0.31
C VAL A 70 -3.53 6.66 -0.95
N TYR A 71 -3.32 5.35 -1.15
CA TYR A 71 -2.52 4.85 -2.27
C TYR A 71 -3.16 3.65 -2.97
N LEU A 72 -3.36 2.52 -2.27
CA LEU A 72 -3.75 1.28 -2.93
C LEU A 72 -5.12 1.41 -3.62
N ARG A 73 -6.09 2.12 -3.02
CA ARG A 73 -7.43 2.30 -3.60
C ARG A 73 -7.38 2.77 -5.05
N ASP A 74 -6.53 3.77 -5.32
CA ASP A 74 -6.48 4.56 -6.54
C ASP A 74 -5.19 4.35 -7.37
N ALA A 75 -4.32 3.42 -6.98
CA ALA A 75 -3.11 3.12 -7.74
C ALA A 75 -3.42 2.69 -9.18
N VAL A 76 -2.47 2.93 -10.10
CA VAL A 76 -2.51 2.39 -11.45
C VAL A 76 -1.92 0.98 -11.44
N TYR A 77 -2.76 -0.02 -11.70
CA TYR A 77 -2.42 -1.43 -11.61
C TYR A 77 -1.92 -1.99 -12.92
N PHE A 78 -0.60 -1.95 -13.12
CA PHE A 78 0.06 -2.41 -14.36
C PHE A 78 -0.08 -3.91 -14.65
N HIS A 79 -0.39 -4.73 -13.65
CA HIS A 79 -0.67 -6.16 -13.85
C HIS A 79 -2.03 -6.42 -14.52
N HIS A 80 -2.94 -5.43 -14.49
CA HIS A 80 -4.29 -5.62 -15.02
C HIS A 80 -4.26 -5.66 -16.56
N PRO A 81 -4.89 -6.64 -17.24
CA PRO A 81 -4.75 -6.83 -18.70
C PRO A 81 -5.20 -5.65 -19.57
N ARG A 82 -6.04 -4.76 -19.03
CA ARG A 82 -6.51 -3.54 -19.72
C ARG A 82 -5.58 -2.33 -19.54
N TYR A 83 -4.47 -2.46 -18.82
CA TYR A 83 -3.45 -1.43 -18.77
C TYR A 83 -2.60 -1.45 -20.05
N LEU A 84 -2.73 -0.41 -20.88
CA LEU A 84 -2.07 -0.31 -22.20
C LEU A 84 -1.48 1.10 -22.44
N GLY A 85 -1.09 1.82 -21.39
CA GLY A 85 -0.70 3.22 -21.49
C GLY A 85 0.77 3.45 -21.89
N HIS A 86 1.70 2.76 -21.24
CA HIS A 86 3.14 3.04 -21.34
C HIS A 86 4.00 1.78 -21.20
N LEU A 87 5.32 1.94 -21.23
CA LEU A 87 6.32 0.89 -21.02
C LEU A 87 6.43 0.46 -19.54
N ASN A 88 5.29 0.25 -18.87
CA ASN A 88 5.24 -0.34 -17.53
C ASN A 88 4.89 -1.82 -17.67
N CYS A 89 5.89 -2.68 -17.49
CA CYS A 89 5.72 -4.12 -17.60
C CYS A 89 5.15 -4.72 -16.30
N PRO A 90 4.22 -5.68 -16.38
CA PRO A 90 3.93 -6.54 -15.23
C PRO A 90 5.20 -7.22 -14.70
N VAL A 91 5.29 -7.36 -13.39
CA VAL A 91 6.45 -7.98 -12.72
C VAL A 91 6.26 -9.49 -12.67
N VAL A 92 7.32 -10.24 -12.98
CA VAL A 92 7.33 -11.71 -12.94
C VAL A 92 7.44 -12.23 -11.50
N ILE A 93 6.82 -13.38 -11.23
CA ILE A 93 7.10 -14.18 -10.02
C ILE A 93 8.19 -15.21 -10.42
N PRO A 94 9.42 -15.13 -9.88
CA PRO A 94 10.52 -16.01 -10.23
C PRO A 94 10.37 -17.44 -9.70
#